data_AF-F6FIY0-F1
#
_entry.id   AF-F6FIY0-F1
#
_cell.length_a   1.000
_cell.length_b   1.000
_cell.length_c   1.000
_cell.angle_alpha   90.00
_cell.angle_beta   90.00
_cell.angle_gamma   90.00
#
_symmetry.space_group_name_H-M   'P 1'
#
loop_
_entity.id
_entity.type
_entity.pdbx_description
1 polymer ?
#
loop_
_entity_poly.entity_id
_entity_poly.type
_entity_poly.pdbx_seq_one_letter_code
_entity_poly.pdbx_strand_id
1 'polypeptide(L)'
;MSLHKALGLAGGTATAVGGGVLVSKSSLFQDAPTPVTTKQKETFKQKYKFALFSEEDSLWDTRFSTFSNGKQPTHPKLTEAKSKSSSQADDAKALHKQGCKAIYDSEIEDSPYLEDFKNYCSKTIKDGITGTWIEQNNTQGDKWNPKLTSLKDHADAKDGVLDDKLKALKAKLTAAPSSSPNWDNDKRKELTDWCDAAKSSIFMGDEDSQVKHSKLYCVENKTSA
;
A
#
# COMPACT_ATOMS: atom_id res chain seq x y z
N MET A 1 -60.71 -9.90 20.18
CA MET A 1 -60.98 -10.48 21.51
C MET A 1 -59.79 -11.38 21.81
N SER A 2 -58.90 -11.23 22.80
CA SER A 2 -58.84 -10.57 24.12
C SER A 2 -57.35 -10.20 24.34
N LEU A 3 -56.91 -9.04 24.84
CA LEU A 3 -57.08 -8.41 26.16
C LEU A 3 -56.71 -9.30 27.36
N HIS A 4 -55.44 -9.29 27.76
CA HIS A 4 -55.05 -9.53 29.15
C HIS A 4 -54.12 -8.42 29.66
N LYS A 5 -54.67 -7.64 30.58
CA LYS A 5 -54.00 -6.78 31.56
C LYS A 5 -53.36 -7.67 32.64
N ALA A 6 -52.22 -7.26 33.17
CA ALA A 6 -51.83 -7.61 34.53
C ALA A 6 -51.36 -6.35 35.25
N LEU A 7 -51.98 -6.14 36.41
CA LEU A 7 -51.94 -5.00 37.31
C LEU A 7 -51.08 -5.44 38.51
N GLY A 8 -50.05 -4.66 38.87
CA GLY A 8 -49.26 -4.86 40.08
C GLY A 8 -49.09 -3.53 40.80
N LEU A 9 -49.93 -3.33 41.82
CA LEU A 9 -49.95 -2.19 42.74
C LEU A 9 -49.33 -2.63 44.08
N ALA A 10 -48.45 -1.78 44.64
CA ALA A 10 -48.15 -1.52 46.06
C ALA A 10 -46.68 -1.05 46.14
N GLY A 11 -46.29 0.08 46.71
CA GLY A 11 -46.90 0.90 47.75
C GLY A 11 -45.82 1.11 48.83
N GLY A 12 -45.40 2.36 49.07
CA GLY A 12 -44.39 2.66 50.08
C GLY A 12 -44.02 4.14 50.11
N THR A 13 -44.62 4.86 51.05
CA THR A 13 -44.47 6.29 51.34
C THR A 13 -43.15 6.61 52.02
N ALA A 14 -42.49 7.71 51.66
CA ALA A 14 -41.68 8.49 52.59
C ALA A 14 -41.63 9.95 52.14
N THR A 15 -42.15 10.81 53.01
CA THR A 15 -42.09 12.28 52.95
C THR A 15 -40.66 12.78 53.14
N ALA A 16 -40.21 13.68 52.28
CA ALA A 16 -39.12 14.61 52.62
C ALA A 16 -39.42 15.98 52.02
N VAL A 17 -39.54 16.95 52.93
CA VAL A 17 -39.69 18.38 52.70
C VAL A 17 -38.44 18.88 51.98
N GLY A 18 -38.61 19.43 50.79
CA GLY A 18 -37.53 20.04 50.03
C GLY A 18 -38.09 21.01 49.01
N GLY A 19 -37.99 22.31 49.30
CA GLY A 19 -38.38 23.36 48.39
C GLY A 19 -37.64 23.21 47.05
N GLY A 20 -38.40 23.19 45.97
CA GLY A 20 -37.88 23.14 44.61
C GLY A 20 -38.75 24.03 43.72
N VAL A 21 -38.14 25.10 43.21
CA VAL A 21 -38.74 26.02 42.23
C VAL A 21 -39.11 25.22 40.98
N LEU A 22 -40.37 25.26 40.58
CA LEU A 22 -40.82 24.80 39.25
C LEU A 22 -40.35 25.83 38.21
N VAL A 23 -39.13 25.66 37.69
CA VAL A 23 -38.70 26.34 36.47
C VAL A 23 -39.26 25.56 35.29
N SER A 24 -40.29 26.12 34.67
CA SER A 24 -40.86 25.68 33.39
C SER A 24 -39.77 25.66 32.32
N LYS A 25 -39.27 24.46 31.98
CA LYS A 25 -38.38 24.27 30.82
C LYS A 25 -39.19 24.29 29.53
N SER A 26 -39.60 25.48 29.13
CA SER A 26 -39.85 25.82 27.73
C SER A 26 -38.63 26.62 27.29
N SER A 27 -37.87 26.13 26.29
CA SER A 27 -36.72 26.79 25.64
C SER A 27 -35.29 26.38 26.08
N LEU A 28 -34.95 25.09 26.13
CA LEU A 28 -33.55 24.62 26.30
C LEU A 28 -33.10 23.57 25.26
N PHE A 29 -33.62 23.65 24.04
CA PHE A 29 -32.97 23.02 22.88
C PHE A 29 -32.56 24.11 21.89
N GLN A 30 -31.75 25.04 22.39
CA GLN A 30 -30.91 25.90 21.55
C GLN A 30 -29.73 25.05 21.09
N ASP A 31 -29.70 24.79 19.78
CA ASP A 31 -28.53 24.54 18.95
C ASP A 31 -27.37 23.81 19.65
N ALA A 32 -27.51 22.50 19.85
CA ALA A 32 -26.33 21.66 19.92
C ALA A 32 -25.66 21.73 18.54
N PRO A 33 -24.40 22.19 18.42
CA PRO A 33 -23.68 22.07 17.16
C PRO A 33 -23.63 20.59 16.85
N THR A 34 -24.25 20.16 15.75
CA THR A 34 -24.00 18.85 15.17
C THR A 34 -22.48 18.69 15.07
N PRO A 35 -21.88 17.62 15.63
CA PRO A 35 -20.45 17.42 15.50
C PRO A 35 -20.18 17.26 14.01
N VAL A 36 -19.62 18.32 13.42
CA VAL A 36 -19.09 18.27 12.07
C VAL A 36 -17.94 17.29 12.17
N THR A 37 -18.22 16.03 11.83
CA THR A 37 -17.18 15.04 11.64
C THR A 37 -16.49 15.49 10.37
N THR A 38 -15.53 16.41 10.48
CA THR A 38 -14.53 16.65 9.44
C THR A 38 -13.87 15.31 9.23
N LYS A 39 -14.32 14.54 8.23
CA LYS A 39 -13.61 13.35 7.76
C LYS A 39 -12.21 13.83 7.43
N GLN A 40 -11.25 13.50 8.27
CA GLN A 40 -9.86 13.84 8.02
C GLN A 40 -9.50 13.16 6.70
N LYS A 41 -9.21 13.97 5.69
CA LYS A 41 -8.87 13.43 4.37
C LYS A 41 -7.57 12.65 4.48
N GLU A 42 -7.54 11.48 3.84
CA GLU A 42 -6.40 10.58 3.91
C GLU A 42 -5.18 11.21 3.22
N THR A 43 -4.04 11.24 3.91
CA THR A 43 -2.77 11.73 3.36
C THR A 43 -1.91 10.60 2.80
N PHE A 44 -0.95 10.94 1.93
CA PHE A 44 -0.01 9.96 1.38
C PHE A 44 0.70 9.17 2.49
N LYS A 45 1.07 9.87 3.57
CA LYS A 45 1.70 9.29 4.75
C LYS A 45 0.84 8.23 5.43
N GLN A 46 -0.47 8.43 5.49
CA GLN A 46 -1.40 7.48 6.11
C GLN A 46 -1.57 6.23 5.24
N LYS A 47 -1.84 6.41 3.94
CA LYS A 47 -2.08 5.29 3.02
C LYS A 47 -0.83 4.46 2.72
N TYR A 48 0.31 5.14 2.52
CA TYR A 48 1.55 4.54 2.03
C TYR A 48 2.63 4.48 3.11
N LYS A 49 2.26 4.30 4.38
CA LYS A 49 3.17 4.35 5.53
C LYS A 49 4.44 3.48 5.39
N PHE A 50 4.33 2.33 4.70
CA PHE A 50 5.45 1.41 4.48
C PHE A 50 6.37 1.84 3.32
N ALA A 51 5.86 2.67 2.41
CA ALA A 51 6.59 3.14 1.25
C ALA A 51 7.41 4.41 1.52
N LEU A 52 7.33 4.98 2.71
CA LEU A 52 8.02 6.24 3.01
C LEU A 52 9.50 6.01 3.31
N PHE A 53 10.34 6.92 2.83
CA PHE A 53 11.74 7.00 3.24
C PHE A 53 11.87 7.66 4.62
N SER A 54 12.72 7.11 5.48
CA SER A 54 13.18 7.82 6.69
C SER A 54 14.24 8.87 6.30
N GLU A 55 14.55 9.82 7.17
CA GLU A 55 15.56 10.87 6.87
C GLU A 55 16.93 10.30 6.45
N GLU A 56 17.29 9.20 7.11
CA GLU A 56 18.60 8.55 7.07
C GLU A 56 18.60 7.32 6.15
N ASP A 57 17.55 7.14 5.36
CA ASP A 57 17.43 6.02 4.44
C ASP A 57 18.51 6.12 3.35
N SER A 58 19.34 5.08 3.22
CA SER A 58 20.39 5.02 2.19
C SER A 58 19.82 5.02 0.77
N LEU A 59 18.54 4.71 0.61
CA LEU A 59 17.84 4.76 -0.67
C LEU A 59 17.68 6.18 -1.23
N TRP A 60 17.87 7.23 -0.42
CA TRP A 60 17.77 8.61 -0.89
C TRP A 60 18.73 8.92 -2.03
N ASP A 61 19.95 8.39 -2.01
CA ASP A 61 20.94 8.66 -3.08
C ASP A 61 20.54 7.96 -4.39
N THR A 62 20.11 6.69 -4.31
CA THR A 62 19.60 5.95 -5.47
C THR A 62 18.36 6.62 -6.05
N ARG A 63 17.46 7.11 -5.19
CA ARG A 63 16.25 7.81 -5.61
C ARG A 63 16.53 9.17 -6.19
N PHE A 64 17.47 9.93 -5.62
CA PHE A 64 17.91 11.19 -6.17
C PHE A 64 18.54 11.03 -7.56
N SER A 65 19.32 9.97 -7.78
CA SER A 65 19.87 9.63 -9.11
C SER A 65 18.75 9.37 -10.13
N THR A 66 17.75 8.57 -9.75
CA THR A 66 16.57 8.30 -10.60
C THR A 66 15.78 9.59 -10.87
N PHE A 67 15.55 10.39 -9.83
CA PHE A 67 14.87 11.67 -9.90
C PHE A 67 15.59 12.65 -10.83
N SER A 68 16.92 12.75 -10.74
CA SER A 68 17.75 13.66 -11.55
C SER A 68 17.76 13.30 -13.03
N ASN A 69 17.58 12.03 -13.38
CA ASN A 69 17.49 11.55 -14.77
C ASN A 69 16.04 11.34 -15.27
N GLY A 70 15.07 11.42 -14.36
CA GLY A 70 13.65 11.18 -14.66
C GLY A 70 12.95 12.33 -15.38
N LYS A 71 11.63 12.19 -15.52
CA LYS A 71 10.73 13.21 -16.09
C LYS A 71 10.63 14.44 -15.18
N GLN A 72 10.18 15.55 -15.75
CA GLN A 72 9.90 16.76 -14.97
C GLN A 72 8.80 16.48 -13.93
N PRO A 73 9.03 16.74 -12.63
CA PRO A 73 8.02 16.57 -11.60
C PRO A 73 6.98 17.70 -11.64
N THR A 74 5.83 17.48 -11.01
CA THR A 74 4.74 18.47 -10.91
C THR A 74 4.83 19.31 -9.65
N HIS A 75 5.34 18.75 -8.55
CA HIS A 75 5.45 19.43 -7.27
C HIS A 75 6.49 20.58 -7.34
N PRO A 76 6.16 21.82 -6.92
CA PRO A 76 7.04 22.98 -7.08
C PRO A 76 8.44 22.81 -6.50
N LYS A 77 8.56 22.26 -5.27
CA LYS A 77 9.88 21.99 -4.66
C LYS A 77 10.68 20.93 -5.41
N LEU A 78 10.00 19.94 -6.01
CA LEU A 78 10.67 18.93 -6.81
C LEU A 78 11.13 19.55 -8.14
N THR A 79 10.34 20.43 -8.75
CA THR A 79 10.77 21.20 -9.92
C THR A 79 12.03 22.02 -9.62
N GLU A 80 12.06 22.69 -8.47
CA GLU A 80 13.25 23.43 -8.03
C GLU A 80 14.46 22.51 -7.83
N ALA A 81 14.28 21.39 -7.11
CA ALA A 81 15.33 20.39 -6.92
C ALA A 81 15.91 19.89 -8.26
N LYS A 82 15.04 19.61 -9.22
CA LYS A 82 15.41 19.15 -10.56
C LYS A 82 16.20 20.20 -11.33
N SER A 83 15.85 21.48 -11.21
CA SER A 83 16.60 22.57 -11.86
C SER A 83 18.03 22.73 -11.33
N LYS A 84 18.27 22.31 -10.08
CA LYS A 84 19.56 22.41 -9.38
C LYS A 84 20.41 21.14 -9.46
N SER A 85 19.86 20.03 -9.95
CA SER A 85 20.50 18.71 -9.85
C SER A 85 21.83 18.59 -10.59
N SER A 86 22.07 19.42 -11.61
CA SER A 86 23.31 19.41 -12.41
C SER A 86 24.44 20.28 -11.86
N SER A 87 24.13 21.29 -11.04
CA SER A 87 25.10 22.31 -10.60
C SER A 87 25.23 22.46 -9.08
N GLN A 88 24.22 22.04 -8.32
CA GLN A 88 24.14 22.16 -6.87
C GLN A 88 23.54 20.88 -6.28
N ALA A 89 24.26 19.77 -6.40
CA ALA A 89 23.74 18.43 -6.09
C ALA A 89 23.25 18.31 -4.63
N ASP A 90 23.97 18.87 -3.65
CA ASP A 90 23.59 18.78 -2.25
C ASP A 90 22.32 19.59 -1.92
N ASP A 91 22.21 20.81 -2.45
CA ASP A 91 21.00 21.62 -2.32
C ASP A 91 19.81 20.96 -3.03
N ALA A 92 20.03 20.37 -4.20
CA ALA A 92 19.02 19.63 -4.94
C ALA A 92 18.54 18.40 -4.16
N LYS A 93 19.44 17.65 -3.51
CA LYS A 93 19.07 16.53 -2.63
C LYS A 93 18.23 17.00 -1.44
N ALA A 94 18.62 18.10 -0.80
CA ALA A 94 17.85 18.66 0.31
C ALA A 94 16.44 19.08 -0.13
N LEU A 95 16.31 19.74 -1.28
CA LEU A 95 15.03 20.13 -1.86
C LEU A 95 14.18 18.93 -2.30
N HIS A 96 14.79 17.87 -2.84
CA HIS A 96 14.11 16.62 -3.17
C HIS A 96 13.48 15.99 -1.92
N LYS A 97 14.25 15.85 -0.83
CA LYS A 97 13.73 15.36 0.45
C LYS A 97 12.59 16.23 0.97
N GLN A 98 12.74 17.55 0.95
CA GLN A 98 11.68 18.47 1.38
C GLN A 98 10.41 18.37 0.51
N GLY A 99 10.56 18.25 -0.81
CA GLY A 99 9.45 18.08 -1.73
C GLY A 99 8.70 16.79 -1.46
N CYS A 100 9.41 15.69 -1.22
CA CYS A 100 8.79 14.42 -0.86
C CYS A 100 8.04 14.49 0.48
N LYS A 101 8.60 15.14 1.51
CA LYS A 101 7.88 15.35 2.78
C LYS A 101 6.58 16.13 2.59
N ALA A 102 6.62 17.21 1.79
CA ALA A 102 5.42 17.98 1.49
C ALA A 102 4.35 17.13 0.78
N ILE A 103 4.75 16.23 -0.12
CA ILE A 103 3.83 15.26 -0.74
C ILE A 103 3.28 14.28 0.31
N TYR A 104 4.10 13.76 1.23
CA TYR A 104 3.65 12.82 2.26
C TYR A 104 2.54 13.40 3.12
N ASP A 105 2.67 14.67 3.50
CA ASP A 105 1.71 15.36 4.35
C ASP A 105 0.51 15.92 3.56
N SER A 106 0.51 15.83 2.22
CA SER A 106 -0.60 16.25 1.37
C SER A 106 -1.73 15.22 1.33
N GLU A 107 -2.95 15.70 1.09
CA GLU A 107 -4.14 14.86 0.85
C GLU A 107 -3.97 14.07 -0.45
N ILE A 108 -4.44 12.81 -0.47
CA ILE A 108 -4.35 11.94 -1.66
C ILE A 108 -5.47 12.24 -2.65
N GLU A 109 -6.67 12.48 -2.13
CA GLU A 109 -7.85 12.75 -2.93
C GLU A 109 -7.60 13.98 -3.82
N ASP A 110 -7.77 13.80 -5.14
CA ASP A 110 -7.53 14.80 -6.18
C ASP A 110 -6.09 15.37 -6.25
N SER A 111 -5.12 14.69 -5.62
CA SER A 111 -3.74 15.17 -5.62
C SER A 111 -3.09 15.03 -7.01
N PRO A 112 -2.52 16.11 -7.56
CA PRO A 112 -1.72 16.03 -8.79
C PRO A 112 -0.36 15.36 -8.54
N TYR A 113 0.00 15.06 -7.29
CA TYR A 113 1.34 14.59 -6.90
C TYR A 113 1.45 13.07 -6.81
N LEU A 114 0.42 12.30 -7.21
CA LEU A 114 0.46 10.84 -7.14
C LEU A 114 1.60 10.24 -7.99
N GLU A 115 1.82 10.77 -9.18
CA GLU A 115 2.91 10.30 -10.06
C GLU A 115 4.28 10.72 -9.53
N ASP A 116 4.42 11.92 -8.97
CA ASP A 116 5.66 12.33 -8.30
C ASP A 116 5.95 11.44 -7.09
N PHE A 117 4.91 11.10 -6.32
CA PHE A 117 5.01 10.19 -5.18
C PHE A 117 5.55 8.83 -5.62
N LYS A 118 4.86 8.19 -6.58
CA LYS A 118 5.24 6.88 -7.12
C LYS A 118 6.68 6.86 -7.62
N ASN A 119 7.07 7.85 -8.43
CA ASN A 119 8.33 7.80 -9.16
C ASN A 119 9.52 8.27 -8.32
N TYR A 120 9.33 9.20 -7.39
CA TYR A 120 10.44 9.93 -6.75
C TYR A 120 10.42 9.90 -5.22
N CYS A 121 9.29 9.61 -4.60
CA CYS A 121 9.12 9.73 -3.15
C CYS A 121 8.59 8.46 -2.48
N SER A 122 8.58 7.33 -3.17
CA SER A 122 8.13 6.07 -2.59
C SER A 122 9.16 4.97 -2.76
N LYS A 123 9.24 4.10 -1.75
CA LYS A 123 9.89 2.80 -1.85
C LYS A 123 9.08 1.94 -2.78
N THR A 124 9.79 1.30 -3.68
CA THR A 124 9.24 0.29 -4.55
C THR A 124 9.34 -1.09 -3.91
N ILE A 125 8.61 -2.08 -4.43
CA ILE A 125 8.75 -3.47 -3.95
C ILE A 125 10.20 -3.93 -4.04
N LYS A 126 10.95 -3.51 -5.07
CA LYS A 126 12.39 -3.80 -5.18
C LYS A 126 13.20 -3.32 -3.98
N ASP A 127 12.85 -2.17 -3.42
CA ASP A 127 13.55 -1.61 -2.26
C ASP A 127 13.07 -2.23 -0.92
N GLY A 128 11.82 -2.68 -0.87
CA GLY A 128 11.18 -3.15 0.36
C GLY A 128 11.36 -4.64 0.66
N ILE A 129 11.65 -5.47 -0.36
CA ILE A 129 11.84 -6.91 -0.15
C ILE A 129 13.32 -7.30 -0.04
N THR A 130 13.58 -8.31 0.79
CA THR A 130 14.90 -8.92 0.89
C THR A 130 15.03 -10.10 -0.08
N GLY A 131 16.24 -10.31 -0.62
CA GLY A 131 16.55 -11.38 -1.57
C GLY A 131 17.14 -10.86 -2.88
N THR A 132 17.81 -11.74 -3.60
CA THR A 132 18.37 -11.42 -4.92
C THR A 132 17.26 -11.54 -5.95
N TRP A 133 16.88 -10.44 -6.59
CA TRP A 133 15.92 -10.48 -7.69
C TRP A 133 16.48 -11.29 -8.86
N ILE A 134 15.63 -12.11 -9.47
CA ILE A 134 15.97 -12.79 -10.70
C ILE A 134 16.00 -11.74 -11.82
N GLU A 135 17.20 -11.45 -12.31
CA GLU A 135 17.45 -10.56 -13.47
C GLU A 135 17.85 -11.36 -14.72
N GLN A 136 17.74 -12.69 -14.63
CA GLN A 136 18.07 -13.60 -15.71
C GLN A 136 17.10 -13.46 -16.88
N ASN A 137 17.62 -13.55 -18.12
CA ASN A 137 16.78 -13.53 -19.31
C ASN A 137 15.82 -14.74 -19.33
N ASN A 138 14.60 -14.56 -19.83
CA ASN A 138 13.56 -15.58 -19.90
C ASN A 138 13.95 -16.83 -20.74
N THR A 139 14.95 -16.72 -21.62
CA THR A 139 15.51 -17.85 -22.38
C THR A 139 16.31 -18.82 -21.51
N GLN A 140 16.74 -18.41 -20.32
CA GLN A 140 17.47 -19.25 -19.39
C GLN A 140 16.52 -19.78 -18.30
N GLY A 141 16.46 -21.11 -18.16
CA GLY A 141 15.42 -21.78 -17.38
C GLY A 141 15.82 -22.11 -15.93
N ASP A 142 17.09 -22.03 -15.58
CA ASP A 142 17.64 -22.49 -14.30
C ASP A 142 17.04 -21.75 -13.09
N LYS A 143 16.85 -20.43 -13.17
CA LYS A 143 16.20 -19.68 -12.08
C LYS A 143 14.68 -19.58 -12.24
N TRP A 144 14.18 -19.52 -13.47
CA TRP A 144 12.75 -19.31 -13.73
C TRP A 144 11.90 -20.58 -13.63
N ASN A 145 12.41 -21.74 -14.04
CA ASN A 145 11.65 -23.00 -14.00
C ASN A 145 11.22 -23.39 -12.58
N PRO A 146 12.07 -23.29 -11.53
CA PRO A 146 11.63 -23.52 -10.16
C PRO A 146 10.49 -22.59 -9.73
N LYS A 147 10.49 -21.34 -10.20
CA LYS A 147 9.44 -20.36 -9.87
C LYS A 147 8.12 -20.64 -10.58
N LEU A 148 8.18 -21.10 -11.82
CA LEU A 148 7.01 -21.60 -12.53
C LEU A 148 6.43 -22.85 -11.84
N THR A 149 7.28 -23.76 -11.36
CA THR A 149 6.83 -24.89 -10.52
C THR A 149 6.13 -24.39 -9.25
N SER A 150 6.75 -23.48 -8.49
CA SER A 150 6.13 -22.89 -7.30
C SER A 150 4.80 -22.18 -7.59
N LEU A 151 4.68 -21.52 -8.75
CA LEU A 151 3.44 -20.86 -9.16
C LEU A 151 2.35 -21.87 -9.56
N LYS A 152 2.73 -22.95 -10.25
CA LYS A 152 1.82 -24.06 -10.57
C LYS A 152 1.23 -24.68 -9.30
N ASP A 153 2.08 -24.88 -8.29
CA ASP A 153 1.72 -25.51 -7.02
C ASP A 153 1.13 -24.52 -5.98
N HIS A 154 0.98 -23.25 -6.35
CA HIS A 154 0.46 -22.20 -5.48
C HIS A 154 -0.88 -22.60 -4.85
N ALA A 155 -1.05 -22.33 -3.56
CA ALA A 155 -2.32 -22.53 -2.87
C ALA A 155 -2.76 -21.25 -2.16
N ASP A 156 -3.87 -20.66 -2.59
CA ASP A 156 -4.37 -19.37 -2.07
C ASP A 156 -4.51 -19.36 -0.53
N ALA A 157 -4.85 -20.51 0.06
CA ALA A 157 -4.98 -20.67 1.52
C ALA A 157 -3.66 -20.53 2.29
N LYS A 158 -2.52 -20.72 1.63
CA LYS A 158 -1.16 -20.63 2.22
C LYS A 158 -0.40 -19.41 1.71
N ASP A 159 -0.53 -19.15 0.41
CA ASP A 159 0.33 -18.24 -0.34
C ASP A 159 -0.33 -16.90 -0.65
N GLY A 160 -1.63 -16.76 -0.37
CA GLY A 160 -2.43 -15.56 -0.65
C GLY A 160 -3.12 -15.61 -2.02
N VAL A 161 -4.12 -14.76 -2.25
CA VAL A 161 -4.90 -14.81 -3.51
C VAL A 161 -4.11 -14.17 -4.64
N LEU A 162 -3.82 -14.93 -5.70
CA LEU A 162 -3.17 -14.44 -6.93
C LEU A 162 -3.96 -13.31 -7.61
N ASP A 163 -3.26 -12.36 -8.22
CA ASP A 163 -3.86 -11.43 -9.16
C ASP A 163 -4.20 -12.11 -10.50
N ASP A 164 -4.97 -11.42 -11.34
CA ASP A 164 -5.49 -11.99 -12.59
C ASP A 164 -4.39 -12.46 -13.56
N LYS A 165 -3.22 -11.79 -13.58
CA LYS A 165 -2.11 -12.18 -14.46
C LYS A 165 -1.47 -13.47 -13.97
N LEU A 166 -1.19 -13.58 -12.67
CA LEU A 166 -0.63 -14.80 -12.09
C LEU A 166 -1.62 -15.96 -12.11
N LYS A 167 -2.92 -15.71 -11.93
CA LYS A 167 -3.98 -16.72 -12.09
C LYS A 167 -4.01 -17.26 -13.52
N ALA A 168 -3.99 -16.38 -14.51
CA ALA A 168 -3.97 -16.77 -15.91
C ALA A 168 -2.73 -17.58 -16.26
N LEU A 169 -1.56 -17.16 -15.76
CA LEU A 169 -0.32 -17.92 -15.95
C LEU A 169 -0.41 -19.30 -15.29
N LYS A 170 -0.79 -19.38 -14.01
CA LYS A 170 -0.98 -20.65 -13.29
C LYS A 170 -1.90 -21.62 -14.05
N ALA A 171 -3.01 -21.15 -14.60
CA ALA A 171 -3.91 -21.97 -15.40
C ALA A 171 -3.21 -22.59 -16.63
N LYS A 172 -2.38 -21.81 -17.34
CA LYS A 172 -1.54 -22.30 -18.46
C LYS A 172 -0.51 -23.34 -18.01
N LEU A 173 0.03 -23.20 -16.78
CA LEU A 173 1.01 -24.15 -16.22
C LEU A 173 0.35 -25.47 -15.83
N THR A 174 -0.90 -25.43 -15.34
CA THR A 174 -1.66 -26.63 -14.93
C THR A 174 -2.19 -27.46 -16.11
N ALA A 175 -2.28 -26.87 -17.30
CA ALA A 175 -2.71 -27.58 -18.51
C ALA A 175 -1.67 -28.61 -18.99
N ALA A 176 -0.41 -28.52 -18.56
CA ALA A 176 0.64 -29.47 -18.91
C ALA A 176 0.73 -30.63 -17.90
N PRO A 177 0.94 -31.88 -18.37
CA PRO A 177 1.07 -33.04 -17.49
C PRO A 177 2.23 -32.87 -16.51
N SER A 178 2.02 -33.24 -15.25
CA SER A 178 2.99 -33.04 -14.16
C SER A 178 4.31 -33.80 -14.35
N SER A 179 4.33 -34.83 -15.20
CA SER A 179 5.52 -35.62 -15.54
C SER A 179 6.42 -34.96 -16.60
N SER A 180 5.95 -33.91 -17.29
CA SER A 180 6.75 -33.16 -18.27
C SER A 180 6.24 -31.72 -18.34
N PRO A 181 6.60 -30.88 -17.35
CA PRO A 181 6.18 -29.50 -17.37
C PRO A 181 6.83 -28.75 -18.53
N ASN A 182 6.03 -28.25 -19.46
CA ASN A 182 6.50 -27.43 -20.56
C ASN A 182 6.73 -25.99 -20.07
N TRP A 183 7.91 -25.72 -19.51
CA TRP A 183 8.38 -24.37 -19.15
C TRP A 183 9.03 -23.67 -20.35
N ASP A 184 8.24 -23.39 -21.38
CA ASP A 184 8.71 -22.65 -22.55
C ASP A 184 9.08 -21.20 -22.22
N ASN A 185 9.72 -20.55 -23.20
CA ASN A 185 10.20 -19.18 -23.06
C ASN A 185 9.05 -18.17 -22.88
N ASP A 186 7.85 -18.48 -23.36
CA ASP A 186 6.69 -17.58 -23.28
C ASP A 186 6.16 -17.55 -21.85
N LYS A 187 6.00 -18.71 -21.20
CA LYS A 187 5.62 -18.78 -19.77
C LYS A 187 6.64 -18.12 -18.87
N ARG A 188 7.93 -18.31 -19.16
CA ARG A 188 9.01 -17.62 -18.45
C ARG A 188 8.91 -16.12 -18.64
N LYS A 189 8.66 -15.66 -19.86
CA LYS A 189 8.47 -14.24 -20.17
C LYS A 189 7.28 -13.64 -19.42
N GLU A 190 6.13 -14.33 -19.39
CA GLU A 190 4.95 -13.86 -18.65
C GLU A 190 5.26 -13.65 -17.16
N LEU A 191 6.01 -14.56 -16.54
CA LEU A 191 6.44 -14.40 -15.15
C LEU A 191 7.47 -13.28 -14.99
N THR A 192 8.46 -13.19 -15.89
CA THR A 192 9.47 -12.12 -15.88
C THR A 192 8.83 -10.75 -16.00
N ASP A 193 7.93 -10.56 -16.97
CA ASP A 193 7.21 -9.30 -17.19
C ASP A 193 6.38 -8.91 -15.96
N TRP A 194 5.74 -9.89 -15.31
CA TRP A 194 5.02 -9.66 -14.05
C TRP A 194 5.97 -9.20 -12.94
N CYS A 195 7.12 -9.88 -12.78
CA CYS A 195 8.13 -9.51 -11.80
C CYS A 195 8.70 -8.11 -12.05
N ASP A 196 8.94 -7.73 -13.30
CA ASP A 196 9.46 -6.40 -13.65
C ASP A 196 8.45 -5.30 -13.37
N ALA A 197 7.16 -5.54 -13.64
CA ALA A 197 6.10 -4.62 -13.23
C ALA A 197 5.99 -4.53 -11.69
N ALA A 198 6.15 -5.66 -11.00
CA ALA A 198 6.09 -5.70 -9.55
C ALA A 198 7.24 -4.94 -8.90
N LYS A 199 8.48 -5.06 -9.40
CA LYS A 199 9.68 -4.35 -8.91
C LYS A 199 9.45 -2.85 -8.76
N SER A 200 8.76 -2.24 -9.72
CA SER A 200 8.53 -0.78 -9.78
C SER A 200 7.27 -0.31 -9.05
N SER A 201 6.45 -1.22 -8.54
CA SER A 201 5.22 -0.86 -7.81
C SER A 201 5.54 -0.35 -6.40
N ILE A 202 4.64 0.45 -5.83
CA ILE A 202 4.78 0.97 -4.47
C ILE A 202 4.82 -0.19 -3.46
N PHE A 203 5.75 -0.14 -2.51
CA PHE A 203 5.81 -1.10 -1.42
C PHE A 203 4.71 -0.84 -0.38
N MET A 204 3.64 -1.64 -0.44
CA MET A 204 2.48 -1.54 0.47
C MET A 204 2.66 -2.28 1.80
N GLY A 205 3.85 -2.82 2.07
CA GLY A 205 4.17 -3.61 3.27
C GLY A 205 4.18 -5.11 2.99
N ASP A 206 4.70 -5.88 3.96
CA ASP A 206 4.93 -7.33 3.80
C ASP A 206 3.66 -8.17 3.65
N GLU A 207 2.52 -7.63 4.11
CA GLU A 207 1.23 -8.33 4.05
C GLU A 207 0.52 -8.20 2.71
N ASP A 208 0.97 -7.25 1.87
CA ASP A 208 0.43 -7.04 0.53
C ASP A 208 0.66 -8.26 -0.36
N SER A 209 -0.37 -8.65 -1.12
CA SER A 209 -0.32 -9.84 -1.98
C SER A 209 0.74 -9.74 -3.06
N GLN A 210 0.94 -8.57 -3.66
CA GLN A 210 1.95 -8.38 -4.70
C GLN A 210 3.36 -8.50 -4.11
N VAL A 211 3.58 -7.98 -2.89
CA VAL A 211 4.83 -8.14 -2.14
C VAL A 211 5.08 -9.61 -1.80
N LYS A 212 4.08 -10.32 -1.27
CA LYS A 212 4.19 -11.77 -0.96
C LYS A 212 4.54 -12.58 -2.21
N HIS A 213 3.80 -12.39 -3.29
CA HIS A 213 4.06 -13.11 -4.54
C HIS A 213 5.41 -12.73 -5.17
N SER A 214 5.87 -11.49 -5.02
CA SER A 214 7.21 -11.08 -5.47
C SER A 214 8.30 -11.86 -4.72
N LYS A 215 8.16 -12.05 -3.41
CA LYS A 215 9.08 -12.88 -2.61
C LYS A 215 9.04 -14.36 -2.99
N LEU A 216 7.89 -14.87 -3.40
CA LEU A 216 7.75 -16.27 -3.80
C LEU A 216 8.35 -16.50 -5.20
N TYR A 217 8.07 -15.61 -6.15
CA TYR A 217 8.25 -15.90 -7.57
C TYR A 217 9.34 -15.08 -8.28
N CYS A 218 9.80 -13.98 -7.70
CA CYS A 218 10.70 -13.05 -8.39
C CYS A 218 12.10 -12.94 -7.80
N VAL A 219 12.34 -13.52 -6.64
CA VAL A 219 13.67 -13.58 -6.01
C VAL A 219 14.21 -15.00 -6.02
N GLU A 220 15.53 -15.14 -6.09
CA GLU A 220 16.19 -16.44 -6.05
C GLU A 220 15.81 -17.23 -4.79
N ASN A 221 15.72 -18.56 -4.92
CA ASN A 221 15.53 -19.39 -3.74
C ASN A 221 16.74 -19.20 -2.82
N LYS A 222 16.51 -19.09 -1.50
CA LYS A 222 17.62 -19.16 -0.55
C LYS A 222 18.23 -20.55 -0.67
N THR A 223 19.39 -20.65 -1.31
CA THR A 223 20.20 -21.87 -1.25
C THR A 223 20.62 -22.03 0.20
N SER A 224 20.03 -22.99 0.90
CA SER A 224 20.53 -23.42 2.20
C SER A 224 21.94 -23.97 1.97
N ALA A 225 22.95 -23.21 2.41
CA ALA A 225 24.33 -23.68 2.50
C ALA A 225 24.46 -24.67 3.66
#